data_AF-A0A257LVS5-F1
#
_entry.id   AF-A0A257LVS5-F1
#
_cell.length_a   1.000
_cell.length_b   1.000
_cell.length_c   1.000
_cell.angle_alpha   90.00
_cell.angle_beta   90.00
_cell.angle_gamma   90.00
#
_symmetry.space_group_name_H-M   'P 1'
#
loop_
_entity.id
_entity.type
_entity.pdbx_description
1 polymer ?
#
loop_
_entity_poly.entity_id
_entity_poly.type
_entity_poly.pdbx_seq_one_letter_code
_entity_poly.pdbx_strand_id
1 'polypeptide(L)'
;MRLIDTHAHLQGAEFNRDLEPVLARAVKAGVQLIINVGYDLNSSKRAIQLYRKYSMLPPAVGIHPHDAKAWSDEVESSLRRWAGSPHVVAIGEIGLDFYKDYSPRAQQLQVLEKQLQIALDYRLPVILHVRNAYMDILNVLKNFPSLRGVMHAFSNT
;
A
#
# COMPACT_ATOMS: atom_id res chain seq x y z
N MET A 1 -10.13 12.35 -21.56
CA MET A 1 -8.92 12.34 -20.71
C MET A 1 -8.74 10.95 -20.15
N ARG A 2 -7.52 10.41 -20.09
CA ARG A 2 -7.24 9.10 -19.46
C ARG A 2 -6.63 9.38 -18.09
N LEU A 3 -7.26 8.86 -17.03
CA LEU A 3 -6.82 9.03 -15.65
C LEU A 3 -6.46 7.68 -15.02
N ILE A 4 -5.52 7.70 -14.09
CA ILE A 4 -5.20 6.60 -13.19
C ILE A 4 -5.29 7.17 -11.77
N ASP A 5 -6.09 6.54 -10.93
CA ASP A 5 -6.07 6.80 -9.49
C ASP A 5 -4.99 5.92 -8.87
N THR A 6 -3.95 6.53 -8.32
CA THR A 6 -2.78 5.80 -7.80
C THR A 6 -2.98 5.25 -6.39
N HIS A 7 -4.09 5.59 -5.71
CA HIS A 7 -4.29 5.19 -4.32
C HIS A 7 -5.76 5.25 -3.89
N ALA A 8 -6.41 4.09 -3.82
CA ALA A 8 -7.74 3.96 -3.22
C ALA A 8 -7.85 2.73 -2.33
N HIS A 9 -8.86 2.72 -1.44
CA HIS A 9 -9.17 1.60 -0.56
C HIS A 9 -10.60 1.08 -0.84
N LEU A 10 -10.87 0.67 -2.08
CA LEU A 10 -12.19 0.19 -2.51
C LEU A 10 -12.57 -1.18 -1.93
N GLN A 11 -11.61 -1.87 -1.29
CA GLN A 11 -11.88 -3.02 -0.43
C GLN A 11 -12.46 -2.64 0.94
N GLY A 12 -12.56 -1.35 1.26
CA GLY A 12 -13.11 -0.88 2.52
C GLY A 12 -14.58 -1.27 2.70
N ALA A 13 -15.04 -1.30 3.95
CA ALA A 13 -16.42 -1.71 4.24
C ALA A 13 -17.46 -0.68 3.73
N GLU A 14 -17.01 0.56 3.51
CA GLU A 14 -17.81 1.70 3.04
C GLU A 14 -18.37 1.43 1.64
N PHE A 15 -17.66 0.65 0.82
CA PHE A 15 -18.01 0.34 -0.57
C PHE A 15 -18.78 -0.98 -0.74
N ASN A 16 -19.07 -1.71 0.35
CA ASN A 16 -19.73 -3.02 0.26
C ASN A 16 -21.11 -2.97 -0.43
N ARG A 17 -21.78 -1.81 -0.42
CA ARG A 17 -23.14 -1.65 -0.97
C ARG A 17 -23.17 -1.02 -2.36
N ASP A 18 -22.14 -0.31 -2.76
CA ASP A 18 -22.18 0.55 -3.95
C ASP A 18 -20.87 0.57 -4.78
N LEU A 19 -19.99 -0.40 -4.57
CA LEU A 19 -18.74 -0.53 -5.35
C LEU A 19 -18.98 -0.48 -6.86
N GLU A 20 -19.94 -1.26 -7.39
CA GLU A 20 -20.22 -1.29 -8.82
C GLU A 20 -20.68 0.08 -9.37
N PRO A 21 -21.66 0.77 -8.74
CA PRO A 21 -21.97 2.16 -9.06
C PRO A 21 -20.76 3.11 -8.99
N VAL A 22 -19.86 2.95 -8.00
CA VAL A 22 -18.64 3.77 -7.87
C VAL A 22 -17.71 3.55 -9.06
N LEU A 23 -17.44 2.30 -9.42
CA LEU A 23 -16.60 1.96 -10.57
C LEU A 23 -17.19 2.48 -11.88
N ALA A 24 -18.51 2.36 -12.07
CA ALA A 24 -19.19 2.89 -13.25
C ALA A 24 -19.04 4.42 -13.38
N ARG A 25 -19.13 5.16 -12.26
CA ARG A 25 -18.88 6.60 -12.25
C ARG A 25 -17.42 6.92 -12.57
N ALA A 26 -16.46 6.18 -12.01
CA ALA A 26 -15.03 6.36 -12.28
C ALA A 26 -14.71 6.17 -13.77
N VAL A 27 -15.22 5.09 -14.39
CA VAL A 27 -15.07 4.84 -15.83
C VAL A 27 -15.69 5.97 -16.66
N LYS A 28 -16.91 6.42 -16.32
CA LYS A 28 -17.57 7.55 -17.00
C LYS A 28 -16.76 8.85 -16.91
N ALA A 29 -16.03 9.06 -15.81
CA ALA A 29 -15.14 10.20 -15.63
C ALA A 29 -13.77 10.06 -16.34
N GLY A 30 -13.49 8.90 -16.98
CA GLY A 30 -12.26 8.64 -17.71
C GLY A 30 -11.15 7.98 -16.88
N VAL A 31 -11.45 7.48 -15.68
CA VAL A 31 -10.52 6.68 -14.87
C VAL A 31 -10.43 5.28 -15.44
N GLN A 32 -9.22 4.87 -15.85
CA GLN A 32 -8.97 3.57 -16.48
C GLN A 32 -8.50 2.52 -15.50
N LEU A 33 -7.68 2.92 -14.52
CA LEU A 33 -7.13 2.05 -13.48
C LEU A 33 -7.17 2.77 -12.14
N ILE A 34 -7.37 1.99 -11.07
CA ILE A 34 -7.34 2.45 -9.69
C ILE A 34 -6.45 1.47 -8.92
N ILE A 35 -5.29 1.92 -8.45
CA ILE A 35 -4.45 1.06 -7.60
C ILE A 35 -5.15 0.91 -6.26
N ASN A 36 -5.57 -0.32 -5.97
CA ASN A 36 -6.35 -0.64 -4.79
C ASN A 36 -5.42 -1.13 -3.68
N VAL A 37 -5.16 -0.27 -2.71
CA VAL A 37 -4.04 -0.36 -1.77
C VAL A 37 -4.51 -1.02 -0.48
N GLY A 38 -3.93 -2.17 -0.12
CA GLY A 38 -4.10 -2.80 1.19
C GLY A 38 -3.32 -2.06 2.28
N TYR A 39 -3.78 -2.10 3.52
CA TYR A 39 -3.14 -1.48 4.68
C TYR A 39 -2.92 -2.46 5.84
N ASP A 40 -3.43 -3.68 5.70
CA ASP A 40 -3.21 -4.83 6.58
C ASP A 40 -3.30 -6.13 5.74
N LEU A 41 -3.15 -7.31 6.35
CA LEU A 41 -3.28 -8.59 5.63
C LEU A 41 -4.68 -8.81 5.04
N ASN A 42 -5.74 -8.44 5.76
CA ASN A 42 -7.11 -8.74 5.37
C ASN A 42 -7.54 -7.86 4.18
N SER A 43 -7.29 -6.57 4.27
CA SER A 43 -7.48 -5.59 3.20
C SER A 43 -6.62 -5.91 1.99
N SER A 44 -5.35 -6.32 2.17
CA SER A 44 -4.49 -6.78 1.06
C SER A 44 -5.09 -8.00 0.34
N LYS A 45 -5.55 -9.00 1.10
CA LYS A 45 -6.24 -10.17 0.55
C LYS A 45 -7.52 -9.77 -0.21
N ARG A 46 -8.32 -8.87 0.35
CA ARG A 46 -9.54 -8.37 -0.30
C ARG A 46 -9.23 -7.57 -1.57
N ALA A 47 -8.16 -6.77 -1.59
CA ALA A 47 -7.72 -6.05 -2.78
C ALA A 47 -7.36 -7.02 -3.93
N ILE A 48 -6.64 -8.10 -3.63
CA ILE A 48 -6.36 -9.16 -4.60
C ILE A 48 -7.64 -9.83 -5.10
N GLN A 49 -8.62 -10.08 -4.22
CA GLN A 49 -9.90 -10.66 -4.60
C GLN A 49 -10.70 -9.72 -5.52
N LEU A 50 -10.71 -8.41 -5.23
CA LEU A 50 -11.39 -7.43 -6.06
C LEU A 50 -10.78 -7.34 -7.46
N TYR A 51 -9.45 -7.40 -7.59
CA TYR A 51 -8.79 -7.44 -8.90
C TYR A 51 -9.27 -8.59 -9.80
N ARG A 52 -9.52 -9.77 -9.20
CA ARG A 52 -10.04 -10.94 -9.95
C ARG A 52 -11.44 -10.69 -10.52
N LYS A 53 -12.25 -9.85 -9.87
CA LYS A 53 -13.59 -9.46 -10.33
C LYS A 53 -13.54 -8.24 -11.25
N TYR A 54 -12.63 -7.31 -10.98
CA TYR A 54 -12.49 -6.03 -11.68
C TYR A 54 -11.02 -5.78 -11.99
N SER A 55 -10.58 -6.12 -13.22
CA SER A 55 -9.19 -5.94 -13.65
C SER A 55 -8.72 -4.48 -13.65
N MET A 56 -9.65 -3.52 -13.59
CA MET A 56 -9.34 -2.10 -13.40
C MET A 56 -8.78 -1.75 -12.02
N LEU A 57 -8.71 -2.71 -11.08
CA LEU A 57 -8.30 -2.52 -9.69
C LEU A 57 -6.98 -3.25 -9.34
N PRO A 58 -5.84 -2.93 -9.97
CA PRO A 58 -4.56 -3.58 -9.65
C PRO A 58 -4.22 -3.42 -8.15
N PRO A 59 -3.91 -4.52 -7.44
CA PRO A 59 -3.68 -4.49 -6.00
C PRO A 59 -2.26 -4.07 -5.62
N ALA A 60 -2.15 -3.27 -4.57
CA ALA A 60 -0.93 -3.13 -3.77
C ALA A 60 -1.15 -3.77 -2.39
N VAL A 61 -0.11 -4.35 -1.80
CA VAL A 61 -0.20 -5.06 -0.51
C VAL A 61 0.84 -4.56 0.47
N GLY A 62 0.47 -4.45 1.74
CA GLY A 62 1.36 -3.92 2.77
C GLY A 62 0.71 -3.89 4.15
N ILE A 63 1.50 -3.49 5.13
CA ILE A 63 1.12 -3.22 6.51
C ILE A 63 1.41 -1.75 6.79
N HIS A 64 0.33 -1.02 7.06
CA HIS A 64 0.36 0.40 7.40
C HIS A 64 1.03 0.60 8.76
N PRO A 65 1.73 1.73 9.00
CA PRO A 65 2.42 2.00 10.26
C PRO A 65 1.54 1.86 11.52
N HIS A 66 0.23 2.10 11.40
CA HIS A 66 -0.69 1.92 12.54
C HIS A 66 -0.74 0.47 13.03
N ASP A 67 -0.54 -0.50 12.14
CA ASP A 67 -0.61 -1.93 12.41
C ASP A 67 0.78 -2.60 12.49
N ALA A 68 1.86 -1.82 12.55
CA ALA A 68 3.22 -2.36 12.64
C ALA A 68 3.41 -3.33 13.84
N LYS A 69 2.70 -3.10 14.95
CA LYS A 69 2.70 -4.00 16.12
C LYS A 69 2.14 -5.39 15.88
N ALA A 70 1.38 -5.58 14.79
CA ALA A 70 0.83 -6.86 14.40
C ALA A 70 1.77 -7.66 13.49
N TRP A 71 2.98 -7.16 13.21
CA TRP A 71 3.94 -7.86 12.36
C TRP A 71 4.37 -9.19 12.99
N SER A 72 4.37 -10.24 12.16
CA SER A 72 4.79 -11.60 12.53
C SER A 72 5.42 -12.29 11.31
N ASP A 73 6.02 -13.46 11.54
CA ASP A 73 6.58 -14.27 10.45
C ASP A 73 5.49 -14.74 9.46
N GLU A 74 4.27 -14.93 9.93
CA GLU A 74 3.11 -15.26 9.08
C GLU A 74 2.73 -14.08 8.17
N VAL A 75 2.75 -12.87 8.72
CA VAL A 75 2.52 -11.63 7.96
C VAL A 75 3.57 -11.48 6.88
N GLU A 76 4.85 -11.60 7.25
CA GLU A 76 5.97 -11.49 6.32
C GLU A 76 5.87 -12.55 5.20
N SER A 77 5.61 -13.80 5.56
CA SER A 77 5.45 -14.91 4.61
C SER A 77 4.28 -14.71 3.65
N SER A 78 3.18 -14.11 4.11
CA SER A 78 2.02 -13.80 3.28
C SER A 78 2.32 -12.68 2.28
N LEU A 79 2.97 -11.60 2.73
CA LEU A 79 3.36 -10.49 1.85
C LEU A 79 4.34 -10.94 0.78
N ARG A 80 5.38 -11.71 1.12
CA ARG A 80 6.34 -12.26 0.14
C ARG A 80 5.64 -13.12 -0.91
N ARG A 81 4.72 -13.98 -0.49
CA ARG A 81 3.92 -14.81 -1.41
C ARG A 81 3.10 -13.96 -2.39
N TRP A 82 2.47 -12.88 -1.91
CA TRP A 82 1.68 -11.99 -2.76
C TRP A 82 2.56 -11.12 -3.66
N ALA A 83 3.70 -10.64 -3.17
CA ALA A 83 4.68 -9.89 -3.96
C ALA A 83 5.21 -10.68 -5.16
N GLY A 84 5.32 -12.01 -5.04
CA GLY A 84 5.66 -12.91 -6.15
C GLY A 84 4.53 -13.18 -7.15
N SER A 85 3.33 -12.67 -6.92
CA SER A 85 2.17 -12.86 -7.80
C SER A 85 2.21 -11.87 -8.98
N PRO A 86 1.87 -12.29 -10.21
CA PRO A 86 1.95 -11.43 -11.41
C PRO A 86 0.98 -10.23 -11.41
N HIS A 87 0.08 -10.14 -10.43
CA HIS A 87 -0.95 -9.11 -10.37
C HIS A 87 -0.72 -8.06 -9.29
N VAL A 88 0.15 -8.31 -8.31
CA VAL A 88 0.47 -7.30 -7.30
C VAL A 88 1.44 -6.30 -7.92
N VAL A 89 1.06 -5.03 -7.91
CA VAL A 89 1.79 -3.97 -8.64
C VAL A 89 2.71 -3.13 -7.76
N ALA A 90 2.55 -3.19 -6.43
CA ALA A 90 3.36 -2.44 -5.47
C ALA A 90 3.32 -3.05 -4.06
N ILE A 91 4.31 -2.69 -3.24
CA ILE A 91 4.27 -2.87 -1.78
C ILE A 91 3.79 -1.57 -1.14
N GLY A 92 2.67 -1.61 -0.45
CA GLY A 92 1.96 -0.43 0.00
C GLY A 92 0.56 -0.77 0.48
N GLU A 93 0.01 -0.04 1.45
CA GLU A 93 0.53 1.16 2.09
C GLU A 93 1.48 0.82 3.23
N ILE A 94 2.68 1.38 3.19
CA ILE A 94 3.74 1.18 4.20
C ILE A 94 4.32 2.52 4.58
N GLY A 95 5.01 2.66 5.72
CA GLY A 95 5.66 3.93 6.03
C GLY A 95 5.73 4.22 7.52
N LEU A 96 5.67 5.51 7.87
CA LEU A 96 5.76 6.01 9.24
C LEU A 96 4.65 7.02 9.53
N ASP A 97 3.99 6.86 10.68
CA ASP A 97 3.01 7.81 11.21
C ASP A 97 3.32 8.10 12.69
N PHE A 98 4.08 9.18 12.91
CA PHE A 98 4.43 9.65 14.25
C PHE A 98 3.44 10.70 14.77
N TYR A 99 2.35 10.94 14.04
CA TYR A 99 1.26 11.79 14.50
C TYR A 99 0.23 10.99 15.30
N LYS A 100 -0.20 9.83 14.79
CA LYS A 100 -1.16 8.95 15.47
C LYS A 100 -0.49 8.01 16.48
N ASP A 101 0.73 7.57 16.21
CA ASP A 101 1.57 6.75 17.10
C ASP A 101 0.85 5.50 17.64
N TYR A 102 0.02 4.85 16.82
CA TYR A 102 -0.78 3.66 17.19
C TYR A 102 0.04 2.36 17.31
N SER A 103 1.26 2.38 16.78
CA SER A 103 2.29 1.36 17.00
C SER A 103 3.58 2.05 17.42
N PRO A 104 4.39 1.44 18.32
CA PRO A 104 5.67 2.01 18.74
C PRO A 104 6.57 2.35 17.55
N ARG A 105 7.19 3.54 17.57
CA ARG A 105 8.05 4.03 16.47
C ARG A 105 9.14 3.05 16.06
N ALA A 106 9.77 2.38 17.02
CA ALA A 106 10.76 1.34 16.74
C ALA A 106 10.19 0.17 15.93
N GLN A 107 8.95 -0.24 16.21
CA GLN A 107 8.26 -1.27 15.42
C GLN A 107 7.87 -0.74 14.04
N GLN A 108 7.42 0.52 13.93
CA GLN A 108 7.13 1.13 12.63
C GLN A 108 8.37 1.13 11.72
N LEU A 109 9.54 1.54 12.25
CA LEU A 109 10.82 1.54 11.52
C LEU A 109 11.22 0.13 11.09
N GLN A 110 11.19 -0.83 12.02
CA GLN A 110 11.53 -2.23 11.73
C GLN A 110 10.62 -2.82 10.63
N VAL A 111 9.32 -2.59 10.73
CA VAL A 111 8.33 -3.09 9.77
C VAL A 111 8.45 -2.41 8.41
N LEU A 112 8.75 -1.10 8.40
CA LEU A 112 9.05 -0.39 7.16
C LEU A 112 10.25 -1.04 6.47
N GLU A 113 11.40 -1.17 7.14
CA GLU A 113 12.62 -1.74 6.55
C GLU A 113 12.39 -3.14 5.98
N LYS A 114 11.66 -4.01 6.69
CA LYS A 114 11.28 -5.33 6.20
C LYS A 114 10.47 -5.27 4.90
N GLN A 115 9.49 -4.38 4.83
CA GLN A 115 8.64 -4.22 3.64
C GLN A 115 9.40 -3.58 2.46
N LEU A 116 10.32 -2.65 2.73
CA LEU A 116 11.25 -2.11 1.73
C LEU A 116 12.14 -3.21 1.15
N GLN A 117 12.62 -4.14 1.99
CA GLN A 117 13.38 -5.29 1.53
C GLN A 117 12.55 -6.22 0.64
N ILE A 118 11.29 -6.50 1.00
CA ILE A 118 10.37 -7.27 0.14
C ILE A 118 10.21 -6.58 -1.22
N ALA A 119 10.02 -5.26 -1.24
CA ALA A 119 9.89 -4.52 -2.49
C ALA A 119 11.13 -4.64 -3.39
N LEU A 120 12.33 -4.60 -2.81
CA LEU A 120 13.59 -4.84 -3.54
C LEU A 120 13.68 -6.26 -4.09
N ASP A 121 13.42 -7.27 -3.24
CA ASP A 121 13.54 -8.69 -3.60
C ASP A 121 12.66 -9.04 -4.81
N TYR A 122 11.46 -8.48 -4.86
CA TYR A 122 10.48 -8.70 -5.93
C TYR A 122 10.47 -7.60 -7.00
N ARG A 123 11.37 -6.62 -6.93
CA ARG A 123 11.48 -5.48 -7.86
C ARG A 123 10.17 -4.71 -8.02
N LEU A 124 9.40 -4.57 -6.95
CA LEU A 124 8.15 -3.83 -6.92
C LEU A 124 8.39 -2.37 -6.49
N PRO A 125 7.63 -1.39 -7.03
CA PRO A 125 7.59 -0.07 -6.45
C PRO A 125 6.94 -0.06 -5.06
N VAL A 126 7.21 0.98 -4.28
CA VAL A 126 6.59 1.21 -2.96
C VAL A 126 5.56 2.35 -2.98
N ILE A 127 4.56 2.26 -2.10
CA ILE A 127 3.60 3.34 -1.81
C ILE A 127 3.76 3.72 -0.34
N LEU A 128 4.37 4.88 -0.10
CA LEU A 128 4.81 5.34 1.21
C LEU A 128 3.83 6.31 1.86
N HIS A 129 3.33 5.97 3.05
CA HIS A 129 2.65 6.87 3.97
C HIS A 129 3.65 7.57 4.87
N VAL A 130 3.60 8.89 4.91
CA VAL A 130 4.51 9.68 5.75
C VAL A 130 3.72 10.75 6.46
N ARG A 131 3.68 10.68 7.79
CA ARG A 131 3.07 11.72 8.61
C ARG A 131 3.93 12.05 9.83
N ASN A 132 4.38 13.30 9.90
CA ASN A 132 5.30 13.82 10.92
C ASN A 132 6.60 13.00 11.09
N ALA A 133 7.08 12.35 10.02
CA ALA A 133 8.20 11.41 10.05
C ALA A 133 9.11 11.52 8.81
N TYR A 134 9.17 12.70 8.19
CA TYR A 134 9.88 12.90 6.91
C TYR A 134 11.39 12.68 7.01
N MET A 135 12.04 13.18 8.06
CA MET A 135 13.48 12.97 8.23
C MET A 135 13.80 11.51 8.51
N ASP A 136 12.97 10.83 9.30
CA ASP A 136 13.13 9.42 9.63
C ASP A 136 12.99 8.54 8.39
N ILE A 137 11.95 8.75 7.58
CA ILE A 137 11.78 7.96 6.36
C ILE A 137 12.90 8.22 5.35
N LEU A 138 13.36 9.47 5.19
CA LEU A 138 14.49 9.79 4.32
C LEU A 138 15.78 9.10 4.79
N ASN A 139 16.02 9.02 6.10
CA ASN A 139 17.18 8.33 6.64
C ASN A 139 17.11 6.82 6.39
N VAL A 140 15.93 6.19 6.53
CA VAL A 140 15.73 4.78 6.17
C VAL A 140 15.97 4.57 4.67
N LEU A 141 15.37 5.40 3.81
CA LEU A 141 15.44 5.23 2.35
C LEU A 141 16.86 5.36 1.77
N LYS A 142 17.79 6.07 2.45
CA LYS A 142 19.21 6.11 2.05
C LYS A 142 19.85 4.73 1.98
N ASN A 143 19.37 3.77 2.77
CA ASN A 143 19.86 2.39 2.78
C ASN A 143 19.28 1.56 1.61
N PHE A 144 18.31 2.10 0.86
CA PHE A 144 17.60 1.41 -0.21
C PHE A 144 17.62 2.22 -1.53
N PRO A 145 18.81 2.56 -2.08
CA PRO A 145 18.95 3.51 -3.18
C PRO A 145 18.31 3.07 -4.51
N SER A 146 18.05 1.78 -4.68
CA SER A 146 17.44 1.22 -5.90
C SER A 146 15.91 1.17 -5.86
N LEU A 147 15.28 1.59 -4.76
CA LEU A 147 13.83 1.62 -4.65
C LEU A 147 13.24 2.69 -5.58
N ARG A 148 12.04 2.38 -6.06
CA ARG A 148 11.18 3.28 -6.82
C ARG A 148 9.81 3.31 -6.15
N GLY A 149 9.06 4.38 -6.29
CA GLY A 149 7.75 4.47 -5.67
C GLY A 149 7.21 5.88 -5.58
N VAL A 150 6.20 6.04 -4.74
CA VAL A 150 5.55 7.33 -4.46
C VAL A 150 5.44 7.54 -2.96
N MET A 151 5.55 8.79 -2.52
CA MET A 151 5.02 9.21 -1.22
C MET A 151 3.58 9.68 -1.47
N HIS A 152 2.60 8.86 -1.12
CA HIS A 152 1.20 9.23 -1.39
C HIS A 152 0.76 10.32 -0.41
N ALA A 153 -0.22 11.13 -0.85
CA ALA A 153 -0.76 12.24 -0.06
C ALA A 153 0.33 13.16 0.55
N PHE A 154 1.36 13.49 -0.24
CA PHE A 154 2.43 14.39 0.16
C PHE A 154 1.84 15.72 0.69
N SER A 155 2.12 16.03 1.94
CA SER A 155 1.45 17.09 2.71
C SER A 155 2.42 17.95 3.52
N ASN A 156 3.71 17.89 3.18
CA ASN A 156 4.76 18.72 3.78
C ASN A 156 5.30 19.71 2.74
N THR A 157 6.03 20.72 3.21
CA THR A 157 6.66 21.76 2.38
C THR A 157 8.16 21.60 2.33
#